data_AF-A0A7S7U4X7-F1
#
_entry.id   AF-A0A7S7U4X7-F1
#
_cell.length_a   1.000
_cell.length_b   1.000
_cell.length_c   1.000
_cell.angle_alpha   90.00
_cell.angle_beta   90.00
_cell.angle_gamma   90.00
#
_symmetry.space_group_name_H-M   'P 1'
#
loop_
_entity.id
_entity.type
_entity.pdbx_description
1 polymer ?
#
loop_
_entity_poly.entity_id
_entity_poly.type
_entity_poly.pdbx_seq_one_letter_code
_entity_poly.pdbx_strand_id
1 'polypeptide(L)' 'MRCGIKQTEKLEQRLAHRAEEMRQRAKTMPPAVEKETRLKLARQAETGAHMSERLRSPGIQPPT' A
#
# COMPACT_ATOMS: atom_id res chain seq x y z
N MET A 1 29.51 -10.52 29.67
CA MET A 1 29.65 -11.82 28.99
C MET A 1 28.51 -11.98 27.99
N ARG A 2 28.76 -12.26 26.71
CA ARG A 2 27.69 -12.52 25.72
C ARG A 2 27.39 -14.02 25.71
N CYS A 3 26.15 -14.41 25.97
CA CYS A 3 25.67 -15.78 25.81
C CYS A 3 25.07 -15.95 24.41
N GLY A 4 25.58 -16.90 23.63
CA GLY A 4 25.01 -17.24 22.32
C GLY A 4 23.69 -17.99 22.49
N ILE A 5 22.63 -17.53 21.83
CA ILE A 5 21.34 -18.21 21.82
C ILE A 5 21.47 -19.44 20.92
N LYS A 6 21.41 -20.64 21.49
CA LYS A 6 21.37 -21.90 20.73
C LYS A 6 20.00 -22.00 20.06
N GLN A 7 19.97 -21.93 18.73
CA GLN A 7 18.73 -22.07 17.96
C GLN A 7 18.42 -23.56 17.82
N THR A 8 17.44 -24.05 18.58
CA THR A 8 17.00 -25.46 18.59
C THR A 8 16.15 -25.82 17.37
N GLU A 9 15.48 -24.83 16.78
CA GLU A 9 14.56 -25.02 15.67
C GLU A 9 15.19 -24.57 14.35
N LYS A 10 14.82 -25.27 13.26
CA LYS A 10 15.25 -24.89 11.92
C LYS A 10 14.80 -23.45 11.65
N LEU A 11 15.68 -22.67 11.04
CA LEU A 11 15.45 -21.26 10.71
C LEU A 11 14.09 -21.03 10.03
N GLU A 12 13.71 -21.93 9.13
CA GLU A 12 12.45 -21.90 8.38
C GLU A 12 11.21 -21.94 9.27
N GLN A 13 11.21 -22.77 10.32
CA GLN A 13 10.09 -22.89 11.26
C GLN A 13 9.88 -21.59 12.03
N ARG A 14 10.97 -20.94 12.44
CA ARG A 14 10.93 -19.66 13.15
C ARG A 14 10.46 -18.52 12.25
N LEU A 15 10.84 -18.54 10.97
CA LEU A 15 10.38 -17.57 9.98
C LEU A 15 8.89 -17.74 9.67
N ALA A 16 8.40 -18.98 9.55
CA ALA A 16 6.99 -19.27 9.35
C ALA A 16 6.13 -18.79 10.53
N HIS A 17 6.55 -19.09 11.76
CA HIS A 17 5.87 -18.61 12.97
C HIS A 17 5.81 -17.07 13.02
N ARG A 18 6.94 -16.40 12.74
CA ARG A 18 7.01 -14.94 12.72
C ARG A 18 6.13 -14.32 11.63
N ALA A 19 6.00 -14.96 10.48
CA ALA A 19 5.10 -14.55 9.41
C ALA A 19 3.63 -14.69 9.81
N GLU A 20 3.28 -15.76 10.53
CA GLU A 20 1.95 -15.96 11.06
C GLU A 20 1.61 -14.92 12.14
N GLU A 21 2.52 -14.64 13.07
CA GLU A 21 2.37 -13.56 14.04
C GLU A 21 2.16 -12.20 13.36
N MET A 22 2.92 -11.89 12.30
CA MET A 22 2.75 -10.64 11.54
C MET A 22 1.39 -10.58 10.85
N ARG A 23 0.88 -11.69 10.32
CA ARG A 23 -0.46 -11.75 9.72
C ARG A 23 -1.55 -11.56 10.77
N GLN A 24 -1.41 -12.17 11.95
CA GLN A 24 -2.37 -11.97 13.04
C GLN A 24 -2.34 -10.52 13.53
N ARG A 25 -1.15 -9.93 13.70
CA ARG A 25 -1.00 -8.50 14.02
C ARG A 25 -1.62 -7.60 12.95
N ALA A 26 -1.43 -7.93 11.68
CA ALA A 26 -2.03 -7.20 10.57
C ALA A 26 -3.56 -7.32 10.51
N LYS A 27 -4.13 -8.45 10.92
CA LYS A 27 -5.58 -8.62 11.08
C LYS A 27 -6.14 -7.81 12.25
N THR A 28 -5.37 -7.65 13.33
CA THR A 28 -5.74 -6.83 14.49
C THR A 28 -5.44 -5.35 14.31
N MET A 29 -4.60 -4.99 13.34
CA MET A 29 -4.37 -3.60 12.99
C MET A 29 -5.63 -3.03 12.35
N PRO A 30 -6.05 -1.82 12.74
CA PRO A 30 -7.18 -1.17 12.10
C PRO A 30 -6.89 -1.06 10.60
N PRO A 31 -7.89 -1.26 9.72
CA PRO A 31 -7.74 -1.04 8.30
C PRO A 31 -7.15 0.36 8.13
N ALA A 32 -5.94 0.41 7.55
CA ALA A 32 -5.13 1.62 7.57
C ALA A 32 -5.96 2.75 6.96
N VAL A 33 -6.46 3.66 7.79
CA VAL A 33 -7.19 4.86 7.36
C VAL A 33 -6.36 5.60 6.31
N GLU A 34 -5.04 5.52 6.42
CA GLU A 34 -4.11 6.00 5.40
C GLU A 34 -4.25 5.32 4.02
N LYS A 35 -4.55 4.01 3.96
CA LYS A 35 -4.79 3.29 2.70
C LYS A 35 -6.07 3.80 2.05
N GLU A 36 -7.14 3.98 2.82
CA GLU A 36 -8.39 4.52 2.30
C GLU A 36 -8.22 5.98 1.85
N THR A 37 -7.50 6.79 2.63
CA THR A 37 -7.17 8.18 2.28
C THR A 37 -6.31 8.24 1.02
N ARG A 38 -5.29 7.38 0.87
CA ARG A 38 -4.49 7.28 -0.35
C ARG A 38 -5.32 6.84 -1.54
N LEU A 39 -6.25 5.90 -1.38
CA LEU A 39 -7.17 5.48 -2.44
C LEU A 39 -8.15 6.60 -2.85
N LYS A 40 -8.64 7.41 -1.89
CA LYS A 40 -9.45 8.59 -2.18
C LYS A 40 -8.65 9.64 -2.96
N LEU A 41 -7.42 9.91 -2.56
CA LEU A 41 -6.51 10.83 -3.26
C LEU A 41 -6.18 10.34 -4.68
N ALA A 42 -5.97 9.04 -4.87
CA ALA A 42 -5.73 8.46 -6.19
C ALA A 42 -6.93 8.68 -7.14
N ARG A 43 -8.16 8.42 -6.68
CA ARG A 43 -9.37 8.68 -7.47
C ARG A 43 -9.53 10.15 -7.86
N GLN A 44 -9.19 11.07 -6.96
CA GLN A 44 -9.20 12.50 -7.25
C GLN A 44 -8.17 12.87 -8.32
N ALA A 45 -6.95 12.31 -8.23
CA ALA A 45 -5.89 12.53 -9.21
C ALA A 45 -6.26 11.97 -10.59
N GLU A 46 -6.85 10.77 -10.66
CA GLU A 46 -7.34 10.16 -11.91
C GLU A 46 -8.40 11.05 -12.58
N THR A 47 -9.35 11.56 -11.79
CA THR A 47 -10.39 12.47 -12.28
C THR A 47 -9.78 13.78 -12.81
N GLY A 48 -8.83 14.36 -12.09
CA GLY A 48 -8.13 15.58 -12.52
C GLY A 48 -7.30 15.40 -13.80
N ALA A 49 -6.66 14.23 -13.96
CA ALA A 49 -5.93 13.89 -15.18
C ALA A 49 -6.87 13.74 -16.38
N HIS A 50 -7.99 13.03 -16.20
CA HIS A 50 -9.00 12.87 -17.25
C HIS A 50 -9.62 14.20 -17.69
N MET A 51 -9.91 15.11 -16.73
CA MET A 51 -10.36 16.47 -17.05
C MET A 51 -9.30 17.27 -17.82
N SER A 52 -8.04 17.17 -17.40
CA SER A 52 -6.93 17.86 -18.06
C SER A 52 -6.70 17.37 -19.49
N GLU A 53 -6.85 16.07 -19.73
CA GLU A 53 -6.81 15.47 -21.06
C GLU A 53 -7.98 15.96 -21.93
N ARG A 54 -9.20 16.00 -21.38
CA ARG A 54 -10.37 16.55 -22.08
C ARG A 54 -10.19 18.01 -22.47
N LEU A 55 -9.62 18.83 -21.59
CA LEU A 55 -9.33 20.24 -21.87
C LEU A 55 -8.22 20.42 -22.92
N ARG A 56 -7.32 19.45 -23.06
CA ARG A 56 -6.24 19.45 -24.05
C ARG A 56 -6.69 18.92 -25.42
N SER A 57 -7.86 18.26 -25.51
CA SER A 57 -8.39 17.80 -26.79
C SER A 57 -8.75 18.99 -27.69
N PRO A 58 -8.22 19.07 -28.93
CA PRO A 58 -8.28 20.26 -29.77
C PRO A 58 -9.69 20.62 -30.28
N GLY A 59 -10.71 19.79 -30.01
CA GLY A 59 -12.10 20.04 -30.39
C GLY A 59 -12.83 21.12 -29.59
N ILE A 60 -12.19 21.70 -28.57
CA ILE A 60 -12.71 22.85 -27.78
C ILE A 60 -11.88 24.13 -28.03
N GLN A 61 -10.93 24.11 -28.97
CA GLN A 61 -10.39 25.36 -29.49
C GLN A 61 -11.40 25.94 -30.49
N PRO A 62 -11.91 27.17 -30.30
CA PRO A 62 -12.71 27.82 -31.32
C PRO A 62 -11.86 27.91 -32.60
N PRO A 63 -12.43 27.61 -33.78
CA PRO A 63 -11.69 27.71 -35.02
C PRO A 63 -11.26 29.18 -35.21
N THR A 64 -9.97 29.40 -35.39
CA THR A 64 -9.42 30.71 -35.76
C THR A 64 -9.84 31.08 -37.17
#